data_AF-A0A519W4G7-F1
#
_entry.id   AF-A0A519W4G7-F1
#
_cell.length_a   1.000
_cell.length_b   1.000
_cell.length_c   1.000
_cell.angle_alpha   90.00
_cell.angle_beta   90.00
_cell.angle_gamma   90.00
#
_symmetry.space_group_name_H-M   'P 1'
#
loop_
_entity.id
_entity.type
_entity.pdbx_description
1 polymer ?
#
loop_
_entity_poly.entity_id
_entity_poly.type
_entity_poly.pdbx_seq_one_letter_code
_entity_poly.pdbx_strand_id
1 'polypeptide(L)'
;MAMHVMLNQSFDLRWAYNCWNANPLQDSRFGNWSAGDAFLIYPGARSSIRFEKLISGIQDYEKAKILDNDISKKGKSKEVLKTLTQPFIIQNLKNQDAAKMLSDARMQLNSF
;
A
#
# COMPACT_ATOMS: atom_id res chain seq x y z
N MET A 1 0.49 1.04 3.90
CA MET A 1 -0.54 2.04 3.52
C MET A 1 -1.69 1.35 2.82
N ALA A 2 -1.51 0.74 1.65
CA ALA A 2 -2.59 0.00 0.96
C ALA A 2 -3.21 -1.15 1.79
N MET A 3 -2.41 -1.99 2.47
CA MET A 3 -2.98 -3.07 3.28
C MET A 3 -3.70 -2.61 4.57
N HIS A 4 -3.42 -1.39 5.05
CA HIS A 4 -4.16 -0.77 6.17
C HIS A 4 -5.56 -0.32 5.73
N VAL A 5 -5.68 0.17 4.49
CA VAL A 5 -6.96 0.59 3.88
C VAL A 5 -7.94 -0.58 3.81
N MET A 6 -7.44 -1.81 3.61
CA MET A 6 -8.28 -3.03 3.55
C MET A 6 -9.14 -3.27 4.78
N LEU A 7 -8.76 -2.70 5.93
CA LEU A 7 -9.49 -2.92 7.18
C LEU A 7 -10.88 -2.29 7.17
N ASN A 8 -11.09 -1.13 6.52
CA ASN A 8 -12.36 -0.39 6.59
C ASN A 8 -12.61 0.63 5.46
N GLN A 9 -11.70 0.80 4.50
CA GLN A 9 -11.81 1.85 3.48
C GLN A 9 -11.60 1.28 2.08
N SER A 10 -12.26 1.88 1.08
CA SER A 10 -12.19 1.42 -0.32
C SER A 10 -11.16 2.17 -1.14
N PHE A 11 -10.53 3.22 -0.60
CA PHE A 11 -9.60 4.07 -1.34
C PHE A 11 -8.52 4.66 -0.42
N ASP A 12 -7.40 5.07 -1.03
CA ASP A 12 -6.33 5.85 -0.42
C ASP A 12 -6.15 7.15 -1.21
N LEU A 13 -5.89 8.27 -0.53
CA LEU A 13 -5.72 9.58 -1.18
C LEU A 13 -4.40 10.21 -0.74
N ARG A 14 -3.60 10.60 -1.72
CA ARG A 14 -2.37 11.37 -1.52
C ARG A 14 -2.45 12.68 -2.30
N TRP A 15 -2.16 13.79 -1.61
CA TRP A 15 -2.42 15.14 -2.11
C TRP A 15 -1.56 15.58 -3.30
N ALA A 16 -0.34 15.06 -3.44
CA ALA A 16 0.61 15.54 -4.44
C ALA A 16 1.18 14.40 -5.28
N TYR A 17 0.77 14.37 -6.55
CA TYR A 17 1.28 13.43 -7.53
C TYR A 17 2.62 13.90 -8.12
N ASN A 18 2.70 15.16 -8.56
CA ASN A 18 3.83 15.72 -9.31
C ASN A 18 4.07 17.23 -9.05
N CYS A 19 3.90 17.73 -7.82
CA CYS A 19 4.22 19.11 -7.48
C CYS A 19 5.76 19.28 -7.37
N TRP A 20 6.43 19.31 -8.52
CA TRP A 20 7.89 19.34 -8.62
C TRP A 20 8.47 20.68 -8.15
N ASN A 21 9.67 20.60 -7.56
CA ASN A 21 10.51 21.76 -7.29
C ASN A 21 11.33 22.13 -8.54
N ALA A 22 12.31 23.03 -8.40
CA ALA A 22 13.15 23.47 -9.53
C ALA A 22 14.00 22.34 -10.15
N ASN A 23 14.47 21.37 -9.35
CA ASN A 23 15.40 20.32 -9.80
C ASN A 23 15.01 18.95 -9.21
N PRO A 24 13.86 18.37 -9.60
CA PRO A 24 13.25 17.24 -8.89
C PRO A 24 14.04 15.94 -9.05
N LEU A 25 14.89 15.82 -10.08
CA LEU A 25 15.73 14.63 -10.29
C LEU A 25 16.94 14.59 -9.35
N GLN A 26 17.40 15.76 -8.87
CA GLN A 26 18.59 15.89 -8.04
C GLN A 26 18.23 16.14 -6.58
N ASP A 27 17.16 16.90 -6.32
CA ASP A 27 16.72 17.27 -4.97
C ASP A 27 15.21 17.14 -4.83
N SER A 28 14.76 16.43 -3.79
CA SER A 28 13.33 16.21 -3.52
C SER A 28 12.77 17.06 -2.37
N ARG A 29 13.60 17.94 -1.78
CA ARG A 29 13.15 18.89 -0.75
C ARG A 29 12.24 19.95 -1.37
N PHE A 30 11.16 20.30 -0.66
CA PHE A 30 10.22 21.33 -1.11
C PHE A 30 9.59 22.04 0.09
N GLY A 31 9.83 23.35 0.20
CA GLY A 31 9.36 24.16 1.32
C GLY A 31 9.78 23.58 2.67
N ASN A 32 8.81 23.47 3.58
CA ASN A 32 9.01 22.97 4.95
C ASN A 32 8.57 21.51 5.13
N TRP A 33 8.19 20.81 4.06
CA TRP A 33 7.79 19.40 4.15
C TRP A 33 8.98 18.46 4.04
N SER A 34 8.81 17.24 4.56
CA SER A 34 9.79 16.16 4.39
C SER A 34 10.10 15.93 2.91
N ALA A 35 11.36 15.67 2.60
CA ALA A 35 11.81 15.44 1.23
C ALA A 35 11.01 14.32 0.54
N GLY A 36 10.56 14.58 -0.68
CA GLY A 36 9.71 13.67 -1.45
C GLY A 36 8.22 13.70 -1.09
N ASP A 37 7.77 14.53 -0.14
CA ASP A 37 6.33 14.61 0.17
C ASP A 37 5.50 15.16 -1.00
N ALA A 38 6.04 16.16 -1.70
CA ALA A 38 5.35 16.93 -2.74
C ALA A 38 5.23 16.22 -4.10
N PHE A 39 5.83 15.05 -4.28
CA PHE A 39 5.64 14.27 -5.52
C PHE A 39 6.00 12.80 -5.35
N LEU A 40 5.30 11.94 -6.09
CA LEU A 40 5.53 10.50 -6.18
C LEU A 40 6.21 10.09 -7.48
N ILE A 41 6.07 10.88 -8.54
CA ILE A 41 6.67 10.60 -9.86
C ILE A 41 7.70 11.68 -10.24
N TYR A 42 8.57 11.35 -11.18
CA TYR A 42 9.63 12.24 -11.67
C TYR A 42 9.38 12.64 -13.15
N PRO A 43 9.95 13.77 -13.62
CA PRO A 43 9.81 14.21 -15.00
C PRO A 43 10.24 13.16 -16.03
N GLY A 44 9.62 13.20 -17.20
CA GLY A 44 9.89 12.27 -18.30
C GLY A 44 9.26 10.88 -18.11
N ALA A 45 8.04 10.84 -17.57
CA ALA A 45 7.28 9.60 -17.31
C ALA A 45 8.05 8.58 -16.46
N ARG A 46 8.88 9.07 -15.52
CA ARG A 46 9.68 8.23 -14.63
C ARG A 46 8.88 7.92 -13.37
N SER A 47 8.71 6.64 -13.10
CA SER A 47 8.13 6.18 -11.84
C SER A 47 9.10 6.37 -10.67
N SER A 48 8.65 6.03 -9.46
CA SER A 48 9.49 5.93 -8.27
C SER A 48 9.24 4.63 -7.54
N ILE A 49 10.21 4.22 -6.71
CA ILE A 49 10.05 3.06 -5.82
C ILE A 49 8.80 3.18 -4.95
N ARG A 50 8.46 4.39 -4.48
CA ARG A 50 7.29 4.63 -3.64
C ARG A 50 5.99 4.45 -4.43
N PHE A 51 5.96 4.93 -5.66
CA PHE A 51 4.79 4.79 -6.53
C PHE A 51 4.57 3.34 -6.95
N GLU A 52 5.62 2.61 -7.34
CA GLU A 52 5.51 1.19 -7.68
C GLU A 52 5.10 0.34 -6.47
N LYS A 53 5.61 0.64 -5.27
CA LYS A 53 5.17 -0.04 -4.04
C LYS A 53 3.70 0.26 -3.72
N LEU A 54 3.20 1.47 -4.02
CA LEU A 54 1.79 1.80 -3.87
C LEU A 54 0.94 1.01 -4.86
N ILE A 55 1.30 0.97 -6.14
CA ILE A 55 0.62 0.18 -7.18
C ILE A 55 0.58 -1.30 -6.78
N SER A 56 1.71 -1.86 -6.38
CA SER A 56 1.81 -3.25 -5.92
C SER A 56 0.91 -3.52 -4.71
N GLY A 57 0.81 -2.59 -3.76
CA GLY A 57 -0.13 -2.70 -2.64
C GLY A 57 -1.60 -2.64 -3.05
N ILE A 58 -1.95 -1.86 -4.07
CA ILE A 58 -3.31 -1.83 -4.65
C ILE A 58 -3.64 -3.16 -5.32
N GLN A 59 -2.68 -3.76 -6.04
CA GLN A 59 -2.86 -5.09 -6.63
C GLN A 59 -3.11 -6.17 -5.57
N ASP A 60 -2.36 -6.14 -4.46
CA ASP A 60 -2.58 -7.05 -3.35
C ASP A 60 -3.99 -6.88 -2.74
N TYR A 61 -4.46 -5.63 -2.61
CA TYR A 61 -5.83 -5.34 -2.14
C TYR A 61 -6.89 -5.93 -3.07
N GLU A 62 -6.78 -5.70 -4.37
CA GLU A 62 -7.75 -6.23 -5.34
C GLU A 62 -7.73 -7.76 -5.38
N LYS A 63 -6.56 -8.39 -5.26
CA LYS A 63 -6.45 -9.85 -5.16
C LYS A 63 -7.22 -10.39 -3.95
N ALA A 64 -7.04 -9.77 -2.78
CA ALA A 64 -7.76 -10.18 -1.58
C ALA A 64 -9.27 -9.93 -1.68
N LYS A 65 -9.70 -8.86 -2.35
CA LYS A 65 -11.11 -8.56 -2.61
C LYS A 65 -11.75 -9.60 -3.54
N ILE A 66 -11.06 -10.00 -4.60
CA ILE A 66 -11.50 -11.09 -5.48
C ILE A 66 -11.64 -12.39 -4.67
N LEU A 67 -10.64 -12.71 -3.84
CA LEU A 67 -10.67 -13.89 -2.98
C LEU A 67 -11.85 -13.86 -1.99
N ASP A 68 -12.18 -12.71 -1.40
CA ASP A 68 -13.36 -12.55 -0.52
C ASP A 68 -14.66 -12.86 -1.24
N ASN A 69 -14.82 -12.36 -2.47
CA ASN A 69 -15.99 -12.64 -3.28
C ASN A 69 -16.10 -14.14 -3.61
N ASP A 70 -14.99 -14.80 -3.93
CA ASP A 70 -14.97 -16.22 -4.26
C ASP A 70 -15.23 -17.12 -3.04
N ILE A 71 -14.68 -16.77 -1.87
CA ILE A 71 -14.96 -17.45 -0.60
C ILE A 71 -16.43 -17.30 -0.23
N SER A 72 -16.99 -16.10 -0.37
CA SER A 72 -18.41 -15.81 -0.09
C SER A 72 -19.34 -16.63 -0.98
N LYS A 73 -19.04 -16.71 -2.29
CA LYS A 73 -19.82 -17.52 -3.24
C LYS A 73 -19.75 -19.02 -2.93
N LYS A 74 -18.62 -19.50 -2.41
CA LYS A 74 -18.41 -20.91 -2.03
C LYS A 74 -18.94 -21.24 -0.62
N GLY A 75 -19.51 -20.28 0.10
CA GLY A 75 -20.02 -20.47 1.47
C GLY A 75 -18.93 -20.80 2.50
N LYS A 76 -17.66 -20.46 2.21
CA LYS A 76 -16.51 -20.74 3.10
C LYS A 76 -16.31 -19.61 4.12
N SER A 77 -15.68 -19.92 5.25
CA SER A 77 -15.39 -18.91 6.30
C SER A 77 -14.41 -17.85 5.81
N LYS A 78 -14.69 -16.58 6.16
CA LYS A 78 -13.84 -15.41 5.89
C LYS A 78 -12.74 -15.19 6.93
N GLU A 79 -12.59 -16.09 7.90
CA GLU A 79 -11.59 -15.98 8.97
C GLU A 79 -10.18 -15.74 8.44
N VAL A 80 -9.84 -16.39 7.31
CA VAL A 80 -8.49 -16.29 6.75
C VAL A 80 -8.18 -14.90 6.17
N LEU A 81 -9.19 -14.18 5.69
CA LEU A 81 -9.02 -12.80 5.23
C LEU A 81 -8.85 -11.84 6.39
N LYS A 82 -9.55 -12.09 7.51
CA LYS A 82 -9.36 -11.31 8.74
C LYS A 82 -7.94 -11.46 9.28
N THR A 83 -7.38 -12.68 9.26
CA THR A 83 -5.99 -12.91 9.70
C THR A 83 -4.97 -12.19 8.81
N LEU A 84 -5.25 -12.04 7.51
CA LEU A 84 -4.39 -11.26 6.60
C LEU A 84 -4.41 -9.76 6.93
N THR A 85 -5.57 -9.20 7.28
CA THR A 85 -5.71 -7.75 7.48
C THR A 85 -5.36 -7.29 8.91
N GLN A 86 -5.57 -8.14 9.93
CA GLN A 86 -5.39 -7.81 11.35
C GLN A 86 -4.02 -7.19 11.68
N PRO A 87 -2.88 -7.64 11.09
CA PRO A 87 -1.58 -7.07 11.40
C PRO A 87 -1.48 -5.59 11.03
N PHE A 88 -2.17 -5.12 9.98
CA PHE A 88 -1.99 -3.78 9.39
C PHE A 88 -2.60 -2.63 10.19
N ILE A 89 -2.59 -2.71 11.51
CA ILE A 89 -2.98 -1.65 12.43
C ILE A 89 -1.74 -0.80 12.76
N ILE A 90 -1.85 0.54 12.71
CA ILE A 90 -0.72 1.47 12.87
C ILE A 90 0.03 1.24 14.19
N GLN A 91 -0.69 0.89 15.25
CA GLN A 91 -0.14 0.59 16.56
C GLN A 91 0.87 -0.57 16.54
N ASN A 92 0.69 -1.55 15.63
CA ASN A 92 1.56 -2.72 15.52
C ASN A 92 2.95 -2.38 14.95
N LEU A 93 3.08 -1.25 14.24
CA LEU A 93 4.36 -0.77 13.71
C LEU A 93 5.39 -0.44 14.80
N LYS A 94 4.95 -0.27 16.05
CA LYS A 94 5.85 -0.11 17.21
C LYS A 94 6.65 -1.38 17.51
N ASN A 95 6.08 -2.54 17.18
CA ASN A 95 6.60 -3.84 17.60
C ASN A 95 7.04 -4.72 16.42
N GLN A 96 6.55 -4.46 15.21
CA GLN A 96 6.84 -5.24 14.02
C GLN A 96 7.14 -4.33 12.83
N ASP A 97 8.16 -4.68 12.07
CA ASP A 97 8.52 -3.98 10.84
C ASP A 97 7.46 -4.17 9.75
N ALA A 98 7.10 -3.06 9.08
CA ALA A 98 6.13 -3.02 8.00
C ALA A 98 6.51 -3.96 6.84
N ALA A 99 7.80 -4.09 6.54
CA ALA A 99 8.26 -4.97 5.46
C ALA A 99 8.00 -6.44 5.79
N LYS A 100 8.24 -6.85 7.04
CA LYS A 100 7.95 -8.21 7.50
C LYS A 100 6.45 -8.50 7.47
N MET A 101 5.63 -7.59 8.00
CA MET A 101 4.16 -7.70 7.96
C MET A 101 3.64 -7.90 6.53
N LEU A 102 4.17 -7.13 5.58
CA LEU A 102 3.79 -7.23 4.17
C LEU A 102 4.24 -8.55 3.54
N SER A 103 5.46 -9.00 3.83
CA SER A 103 6.00 -10.27 3.33
C SER A 103 5.15 -11.46 3.78
N ASP A 104 4.82 -11.52 5.07
CA ASP A 104 4.04 -12.60 5.66
C ASP A 104 2.62 -12.62 5.06
N ALA A 105 1.98 -11.45 4.95
CA ALA A 105 0.66 -11.32 4.34
C ALA A 105 0.65 -11.73 2.85
N ARG A 106 1.67 -11.34 2.09
CA ARG A 106 1.81 -11.73 0.67
C ARG A 106 2.03 -13.23 0.51
N MET A 107 2.84 -13.84 1.37
CA MET A 107 3.07 -15.28 1.34
C MET A 107 1.76 -16.05 1.52
N GLN A 108 0.93 -15.63 2.47
CA GLN A 108 -0.39 -16.21 2.70
C GLN A 108 -1.37 -15.88 1.57
N LEU A 109 -1.42 -14.64 1.08
CA LEU A 109 -2.30 -14.27 -0.03
C LEU A 109 -1.98 -15.01 -1.33
N ASN A 110 -0.72 -15.39 -1.53
CA ASN A 110 -0.25 -16.12 -2.70
C ASN A 110 -0.36 -17.64 -2.60
N SER A 111 -0.79 -18.20 -1.47
CA SER A 111 -1.03 -19.64 -1.33
C SER A 111 -2.46 -20.08 -1.70
N PHE A 112 -3.35 -19.13 -1.99
CA PHE A 112 -4.69 -19.37 -2.54
C PHE A 112 -4.68 -19.50 -4.06
#